data_AF-A0A842VMK3-F1
#
_entry.id   AF-A0A842VMK3-F1
#
_cell.length_a   1.000
_cell.length_b   1.000
_cell.length_c   1.000
_cell.angle_alpha   90.00
_cell.angle_beta   90.00
_cell.angle_gamma   90.00
#
_symmetry.space_group_name_H-M   'P 1'
#
loop_
_entity.id
_entity.type
_entity.pdbx_description
1 polymer ?
#
loop_
_entity_poly.entity_id
_entity_poly.type
_entity_poly.pdbx_seq_one_letter_code
_entity_poly.pdbx_strand_id
1 'polypeptide(L)'
;MSNKSESVYHKKIKDFLRVLVKRSNSLISSYSEKYFNNRRADLFFKQKNNKQIVIEIQHSKISTKQIIARTEDYNDLGIYVLWVLHGLGPIVAESKFPINKMNTKISSVESLLHRIYGGRVYYINVDPYLNSYSISLPFALHYSISNNKPIRALKSKFEYYYFRNSNFSKIPNWNILCTEFNGFKIARFYDKNIKSILRGGIERTLRKYIRNKSNFNFQKKRNTKKVFKYIIRKYKTSYGIPLIIECFNRLVNRYNLNERIVERYNRKWRYNRK
;
A
#
# COMPACT_ATOMS: atom_id res chain seq x y z
N MET A 1 -3.12 10.01 35.70
CA MET A 1 -2.70 9.49 34.36
C MET A 1 -2.89 10.60 33.36
N SER A 2 -1.84 11.09 32.69
CA SER A 2 -1.94 12.28 31.83
C SER A 2 -2.71 11.97 30.55
N ASN A 3 -3.88 12.60 30.40
CA ASN A 3 -4.55 12.72 29.11
C ASN A 3 -3.64 13.54 28.19
N LYS A 4 -2.80 12.88 27.39
CA LYS A 4 -2.26 13.51 26.19
C LYS A 4 -3.48 13.88 25.34
N SER A 5 -3.78 15.16 25.26
CA SER A 5 -4.85 15.67 24.41
C SER A 5 -4.71 15.06 23.01
N GLU A 6 -5.81 14.51 22.50
CA GLU A 6 -5.86 14.01 21.13
C GLU A 6 -5.42 15.13 20.18
N SER A 7 -4.49 14.84 19.25
CA SER A 7 -4.07 15.86 18.31
C SER A 7 -5.25 16.27 17.41
N VAL A 8 -5.31 17.55 17.05
CA VAL A 8 -6.35 18.06 16.12
C VAL A 8 -6.37 17.24 14.82
N TYR A 9 -5.19 16.83 14.34
CA TYR A 9 -5.03 15.94 13.20
C TYR A 9 -5.71 14.59 13.39
N HIS A 10 -5.49 13.92 14.53
CA HIS A 10 -6.15 12.64 14.82
C HIS A 10 -7.67 12.83 14.83
N LYS A 11 -8.18 13.83 15.56
CA LYS A 11 -9.63 14.09 15.65
C LYS A 11 -10.27 14.33 14.28
N LYS A 12 -9.65 15.17 13.44
CA LYS A 12 -10.13 15.46 12.07
C LYS A 12 -10.18 14.20 11.20
N ILE A 13 -9.17 13.35 11.28
CA ILE A 13 -9.14 12.07 10.56
C ILE A 13 -10.26 11.15 11.05
N LYS A 14 -10.44 11.06 12.38
CA LYS A 14 -11.44 10.22 13.05
C LYS A 14 -12.85 10.60 12.61
N ASP A 15 -13.18 11.88 12.68
CA ASP A 15 -14.49 12.40 12.28
C ASP A 15 -14.76 12.13 10.79
N PHE A 16 -13.76 12.38 9.93
CA PHE A 16 -13.88 12.16 8.50
C PHE A 16 -14.08 10.68 8.14
N LEU A 17 -13.25 9.78 8.69
CA LEU A 17 -13.37 8.35 8.45
C LEU A 17 -14.69 7.79 8.97
N ARG A 18 -15.18 8.29 10.11
CA ARG A 18 -16.49 7.90 10.65
C ARG A 18 -17.61 8.18 9.65
N VAL A 19 -17.65 9.38 9.08
CA VAL A 19 -18.66 9.75 8.08
C VAL A 19 -18.50 8.93 6.80
N LEU A 20 -17.26 8.80 6.31
CA LEU A 20 -16.95 8.09 5.06
C LEU A 20 -17.36 6.61 5.11
N VAL A 21 -17.01 5.93 6.20
CA VAL A 21 -17.29 4.50 6.38
C VAL A 21 -18.79 4.26 6.57
N LYS A 22 -19.47 5.11 7.36
CA LYS A 22 -20.93 5.03 7.54
C LYS A 22 -21.70 5.15 6.22
N ARG A 23 -21.29 6.06 5.35
CA ARG A 23 -21.94 6.28 4.04
C ARG A 23 -21.71 5.13 3.07
N SER A 24 -20.60 4.41 3.20
CA SER A 24 -20.16 3.42 2.21
C SER A 24 -20.45 1.98 2.63
N ASN A 25 -20.83 1.72 3.87
CA ASN A 25 -20.96 0.36 4.41
C ASN A 25 -22.32 0.13 5.05
N SER A 26 -22.85 -1.08 4.92
CA SER A 26 -24.05 -1.50 5.62
C SER A 26 -23.71 -1.89 7.07
N LEU A 27 -24.00 -0.98 8.00
CA LEU A 27 -23.65 -1.10 9.42
C LEU A 27 -24.88 -1.39 10.29
N ILE A 28 -24.68 -2.17 11.36
CA ILE A 28 -25.62 -2.34 12.47
C ILE A 28 -25.38 -1.24 13.50
N SER A 29 -24.12 -1.01 13.84
CA SER A 29 -23.75 -0.06 14.91
C SER A 29 -22.39 0.57 14.63
N SER A 30 -22.18 1.78 15.16
CA SER A 30 -20.94 2.53 15.05
C SER A 30 -20.64 3.29 16.34
N TYR A 31 -19.41 3.19 16.84
CA TYR A 31 -18.99 3.85 18.06
C TYR A 31 -17.63 4.53 17.82
N SER A 32 -17.44 5.69 18.44
CA SER A 32 -16.11 6.31 18.58
C SER A 32 -15.57 5.97 19.96
N GLU A 33 -14.28 5.71 20.07
CA GLU A 33 -13.60 5.49 21.36
C GLU A 33 -14.17 4.33 22.20
N LYS A 34 -14.43 3.19 21.55
CA LYS A 34 -14.96 2.00 22.24
C LYS A 34 -13.84 1.24 22.96
N TYR A 35 -14.08 0.87 24.21
CA TYR A 35 -13.17 0.06 24.99
C TYR A 35 -13.33 -1.44 24.70
N PHE A 36 -12.19 -2.12 24.62
CA PHE A 36 -12.01 -3.57 24.50
C PHE A 36 -10.91 -3.96 25.47
N ASN A 37 -11.29 -4.48 26.64
CA ASN A 37 -10.38 -4.71 27.75
C ASN A 37 -9.57 -3.43 28.04
N ASN A 38 -8.24 -3.48 27.90
CA ASN A 38 -7.33 -2.37 28.16
C ASN A 38 -7.06 -1.48 26.92
N ARG A 39 -7.78 -1.68 25.82
CA ARG A 39 -7.61 -0.92 24.57
C ARG A 39 -8.82 -0.04 24.30
N ARG A 40 -8.55 1.19 23.88
CA ARG A 40 -9.56 2.12 23.38
C ARG A 40 -9.39 2.26 21.88
N ALA A 41 -10.33 1.70 21.12
CA ALA A 41 -10.35 1.78 19.68
C ALA A 41 -10.82 3.16 19.21
N ASP A 42 -10.14 3.79 18.26
CA ASP A 42 -10.52 5.11 17.78
C ASP A 42 -11.92 5.10 17.13
N LEU A 43 -12.17 4.12 16.27
CA LEU A 43 -13.49 3.84 15.69
C LEU A 43 -13.79 2.35 15.72
N PHE A 44 -15.04 2.01 16.04
CA PHE A 44 -15.56 0.66 15.98
C PHE A 44 -16.85 0.59 15.15
N PHE A 45 -16.96 -0.43 14.32
CA PHE A 45 -18.11 -0.70 13.46
C PHE A 45 -18.51 -2.16 13.53
N LYS A 46 -19.81 -2.42 13.57
CA LYS A 46 -20.39 -3.77 13.36
C LYS A 46 -21.13 -3.78 12.03
N GLN A 47 -20.72 -4.61 11.09
CA GLN A 47 -21.38 -4.79 9.79
C GLN A 47 -22.62 -5.68 9.91
N LYS A 48 -23.56 -5.59 8.95
CA LYS A 48 -24.77 -6.45 8.91
C LYS A 48 -24.48 -7.95 8.86
N ASN A 49 -23.33 -8.35 8.33
CA ASN A 49 -22.84 -9.74 8.33
C ASN A 49 -22.15 -10.14 9.67
N ASN A 50 -22.40 -9.40 10.75
CA ASN A 50 -21.82 -9.55 12.08
C ASN A 50 -20.29 -9.37 12.19
N LYS A 51 -19.59 -9.01 11.12
CA LYS A 51 -18.16 -8.70 11.20
C LYS A 51 -17.93 -7.41 11.99
N GLN A 52 -16.99 -7.48 12.90
CA GLN A 52 -16.58 -6.38 13.76
C GLN A 52 -15.28 -5.78 13.26
N ILE A 53 -15.23 -4.45 13.14
CA ILE A 53 -14.09 -3.72 12.59
C ILE A 53 -13.68 -2.64 13.58
N VAL A 54 -12.38 -2.57 13.86
CA VAL A 54 -11.74 -1.43 14.47
C VAL A 54 -10.93 -0.68 13.41
N ILE A 55 -11.02 0.65 13.42
CA ILE A 55 -10.10 1.50 12.68
C ILE A 55 -9.22 2.21 13.70
N GLU A 56 -7.90 2.00 13.59
CA GLU A 56 -6.89 2.69 14.39
C GLU A 56 -6.25 3.79 13.55
N ILE A 57 -6.22 5.00 14.08
CA ILE A 57 -5.71 6.20 13.43
C ILE A 57 -4.41 6.59 14.13
N GLN A 58 -3.31 6.50 13.38
CA GLN A 58 -2.01 6.80 13.95
C GLN A 58 -1.45 8.11 13.40
N HIS A 59 -1.35 9.10 14.28
CA HIS A 59 -0.66 10.37 14.00
C HIS A 59 0.76 10.38 14.60
N SER A 60 0.86 10.12 15.90
CA SER A 60 2.12 10.15 16.65
C SER A 60 2.99 8.92 16.36
N LYS A 61 4.27 8.94 16.76
CA LYS A 61 5.13 7.75 16.66
C LYS A 61 4.58 6.60 17.52
N ILE A 62 4.66 5.38 16.98
CA ILE A 62 4.34 4.12 17.65
C ILE A 62 5.36 3.07 17.20
N SER A 63 5.69 2.11 18.05
CA SER A 63 6.60 1.03 17.68
C SER A 63 5.89 -0.07 16.90
N THR A 64 6.65 -0.85 16.11
CA THR A 64 6.13 -2.05 15.44
C THR A 64 5.59 -3.09 16.43
N LYS A 65 6.24 -3.24 17.59
CA LYS A 65 5.76 -4.15 18.66
C LYS A 65 4.38 -3.74 19.17
N GLN A 66 4.15 -2.44 19.37
CA GLN A 66 2.84 -1.94 19.81
C GLN A 66 1.76 -2.09 18.74
N ILE A 67 2.07 -1.90 17.45
CA ILE A 67 1.13 -2.18 16.35
C ILE A 67 0.72 -3.66 16.35
N ILE A 68 1.68 -4.58 16.49
CA ILE A 68 1.43 -6.02 16.52
C ILE A 68 0.55 -6.37 17.70
N ALA A 69 0.97 -6.01 18.93
CA ALA A 69 0.23 -6.32 20.15
C ALA A 69 -1.21 -5.78 20.11
N ARG A 70 -1.41 -4.51 19.69
CA ARG A 70 -2.76 -3.97 19.53
C ARG A 70 -3.60 -4.72 18.51
N THR A 71 -2.98 -5.14 17.41
CA THR A 71 -3.69 -5.89 16.36
C THR A 71 -4.10 -7.26 16.89
N GLU A 72 -3.20 -7.94 17.60
CA GLU A 72 -3.45 -9.23 18.25
C GLU A 72 -4.56 -9.11 19.31
N ASP A 73 -4.49 -8.12 20.20
CA ASP A 73 -5.52 -7.86 21.22
C ASP A 73 -6.95 -7.78 20.62
N TYR A 74 -7.11 -7.17 19.44
CA TYR A 74 -8.39 -7.15 18.74
C TYR A 74 -8.69 -8.46 18.00
N ASN A 75 -7.69 -9.08 17.38
CA ASN A 75 -7.85 -10.32 16.61
C ASN A 75 -8.26 -11.50 17.48
N ASP A 76 -7.79 -11.57 18.72
CA ASP A 76 -8.17 -12.55 19.74
C ASP A 76 -9.67 -12.45 20.08
N LEU A 77 -10.23 -11.24 19.98
CA LEU A 77 -11.68 -10.97 20.11
C LEU A 77 -12.45 -11.18 18.80
N GLY A 78 -11.79 -11.66 17.73
CA GLY A 78 -12.39 -11.83 16.41
C GLY A 78 -12.64 -10.52 15.65
N ILE A 79 -12.04 -9.42 16.08
CA ILE A 79 -12.24 -8.09 15.50
C ILE A 79 -11.17 -7.82 14.44
N TYR A 80 -11.61 -7.34 13.27
CA TYR A 80 -10.74 -7.00 12.15
C TYR A 80 -10.19 -5.58 12.28
N VAL A 81 -8.90 -5.39 12.02
CA VAL A 81 -8.23 -4.09 12.23
C VAL A 81 -7.87 -3.41 10.92
N LEU A 82 -8.21 -2.13 10.78
CA LEU A 82 -7.78 -1.22 9.72
C LEU A 82 -6.91 -0.11 10.30
N TRP A 83 -5.60 -0.14 10.03
CA TRP A 83 -4.68 0.94 10.37
C TRP A 83 -4.69 2.02 9.28
N VAL A 84 -4.84 3.27 9.69
CA VAL A 84 -4.71 4.45 8.82
C VAL A 84 -3.68 5.41 9.41
N LEU A 85 -2.66 5.76 8.63
CA LEU A 85 -1.60 6.67 9.06
C LEU A 85 -1.89 8.11 8.62
N HIS A 86 -1.55 9.08 9.47
CA HIS A 86 -1.46 10.47 9.01
C HIS A 86 -0.23 10.64 8.11
N GLY A 87 -0.44 10.80 6.80
CA GLY A 87 0.63 10.81 5.79
C GLY A 87 1.53 12.04 5.82
N LEU A 88 1.12 13.12 6.51
CA LEU A 88 1.97 14.30 6.79
C LEU A 88 2.45 14.33 8.25
N GLY A 89 2.13 13.29 9.04
CA GLY A 89 2.42 13.23 10.46
C GLY A 89 3.80 12.65 10.79
N PRO A 90 4.21 12.71 12.07
CA PRO A 90 5.50 12.19 12.52
C PRO A 90 5.62 10.66 12.51
N ILE A 91 4.54 9.92 12.22
CA ILE A 91 4.55 8.45 12.10
C ILE A 91 5.25 7.94 10.82
N VAL A 92 5.30 8.76 9.77
CA VAL A 92 5.92 8.39 8.49
C VAL A 92 7.36 8.87 8.41
N ALA A 93 8.21 8.15 7.68
CA ALA A 93 9.62 8.55 7.51
C ALA A 93 9.83 9.74 6.54
N GLU A 94 8.82 10.02 5.71
CA GLU A 94 8.70 11.23 4.89
C GLU A 94 7.21 11.43 4.53
N SER A 95 6.82 12.64 4.17
CA SER A 95 5.45 12.95 3.76
C SER A 95 4.96 12.08 2.60
N LYS A 96 3.73 11.59 2.72
CA LYS A 96 3.09 10.68 1.77
C LYS A 96 1.96 11.38 1.02
N PHE A 97 1.87 11.11 -0.28
CA PHE A 97 0.90 11.71 -1.18
C PHE A 97 0.37 10.64 -2.15
N PRO A 98 -0.84 10.79 -2.72
CA PRO A 98 -1.45 9.84 -3.64
C PRO A 98 -0.81 9.88 -5.04
N ILE A 99 0.52 9.73 -5.10
CA ILE A 99 1.32 9.77 -6.32
C ILE A 99 2.32 8.63 -6.34
N ASN A 100 2.75 8.26 -7.55
CA ASN A 100 3.90 7.37 -7.70
C ASN A 100 5.18 8.16 -7.43
N LYS A 101 6.05 7.64 -6.56
CA LYS A 101 7.33 8.28 -6.21
C LYS A 101 8.42 7.23 -6.07
N MET A 102 9.55 7.46 -6.70
CA MET A 102 10.71 6.57 -6.62
C MET A 102 11.52 6.88 -5.36
N ASN A 103 12.17 5.86 -4.80
CA ASN A 103 13.11 6.02 -3.67
C ASN A 103 12.51 6.74 -2.44
N THR A 104 11.24 6.47 -2.19
CA THR A 104 10.50 6.91 -1.02
C THR A 104 11.07 6.30 0.26
N LYS A 105 11.26 7.12 1.29
CA LYS A 105 11.60 6.67 2.65
C LYS A 105 10.35 6.11 3.32
N ILE A 106 10.44 4.91 3.86
CA ILE A 106 9.39 4.32 4.68
C ILE A 106 9.93 3.93 6.05
N SER A 107 9.12 4.15 7.09
CA SER A 107 9.44 3.76 8.46
C SER A 107 9.31 2.26 8.66
N SER A 108 9.79 1.76 9.80
CA SER A 108 9.58 0.37 10.22
C SER A 108 8.10 0.03 10.38
N VAL A 109 7.28 0.97 10.86
CA VAL A 109 5.81 0.82 10.95
C VAL A 109 5.21 0.70 9.56
N GLU A 110 5.55 1.59 8.63
CA GLU A 110 5.07 1.52 7.25
C GLU A 110 5.48 0.18 6.60
N SER A 111 6.70 -0.28 6.84
CA SER A 111 7.17 -1.58 6.34
C SER A 111 6.44 -2.77 6.97
N LEU A 112 6.07 -2.70 8.26
CA LEU A 112 5.26 -3.71 8.94
C LEU A 112 3.84 -3.73 8.35
N LEU A 113 3.17 -2.57 8.29
CA LEU A 113 1.81 -2.45 7.77
C LEU A 113 1.75 -2.94 6.31
N HIS A 114 2.74 -2.61 5.50
CA HIS A 114 2.87 -3.12 4.14
C HIS A 114 2.86 -4.66 4.09
N ARG A 115 3.50 -5.33 5.06
CA ARG A 115 3.53 -6.80 5.13
C ARG A 115 2.19 -7.37 5.60
N ILE A 116 1.56 -6.80 6.63
CA ILE A 116 0.30 -7.34 7.16
C ILE A 116 -0.88 -7.09 6.20
N TYR A 117 -0.85 -6.02 5.40
CA TYR A 117 -1.91 -5.70 4.41
C TYR A 117 -1.61 -6.20 2.98
N GLY A 118 -0.67 -7.16 2.84
CA GLY A 118 -0.38 -7.79 1.56
C GLY A 118 0.08 -6.82 0.47
N GLY A 119 0.91 -5.87 0.86
CA GLY A 119 1.56 -4.92 -0.04
C GLY A 119 1.06 -3.48 0.05
N ARG A 120 0.24 -3.13 1.06
CA ARG A 120 -0.48 -1.85 1.12
C ARG A 120 -0.24 -1.12 2.44
N VAL A 121 -0.27 0.20 2.39
CA VAL A 121 -0.41 1.03 3.58
C VAL A 121 -1.42 2.14 3.28
N TYR A 122 -2.35 2.35 4.21
CA TYR A 122 -3.41 3.35 4.07
C TYR A 122 -3.01 4.64 4.78
N TYR A 123 -3.21 5.74 4.07
CA TYR A 123 -2.87 7.07 4.52
C TYR A 123 -4.05 8.00 4.35
N ILE A 124 -4.02 9.07 5.13
CA ILE A 124 -4.85 10.25 4.95
C ILE A 124 -4.01 11.46 5.31
N ASN A 125 -4.17 12.57 4.59
CA ASN A 125 -3.46 13.80 4.85
C ASN A 125 -4.43 14.82 5.43
N VAL A 126 -3.99 15.52 6.47
CA VAL A 126 -4.66 16.69 7.00
C VAL A 126 -3.68 17.84 6.89
N ASP A 127 -4.01 18.83 6.07
CA ASP A 127 -3.15 19.97 5.76
C ASP A 127 -3.78 21.26 6.29
N PRO A 128 -3.12 21.99 7.20
CA PRO A 128 -3.62 23.28 7.69
C PRO A 128 -3.50 24.36 6.60
N TYR A 129 -4.61 25.00 6.27
CA TYR A 129 -4.67 26.08 5.27
C TYR A 129 -5.37 27.33 5.83
N LEU A 130 -4.60 28.40 6.03
CA LEU A 130 -5.04 29.79 6.30
C LEU A 130 -6.19 29.98 7.32
N ASN A 131 -6.38 29.07 8.29
CA ASN A 131 -7.43 29.00 9.35
C ASN A 131 -8.43 27.84 9.22
N SER A 132 -8.25 26.96 8.24
CA SER A 132 -9.04 25.74 8.04
C SER A 132 -8.13 24.51 7.91
N TYR A 133 -8.73 23.32 7.88
CA TYR A 133 -8.00 22.08 7.59
C TYR A 133 -8.59 21.44 6.34
N SER A 134 -7.73 21.20 5.35
CA SER A 134 -8.10 20.33 4.23
C SER A 134 -7.79 18.88 4.59
N ILE A 135 -8.71 17.96 4.26
CA ILE A 135 -8.56 16.54 4.55
C ILE A 135 -8.62 15.81 3.21
N SER A 136 -7.59 15.01 2.90
CA SER A 136 -7.60 14.18 1.70
C SER A 136 -8.58 13.02 1.85
N LEU A 137 -9.05 12.47 0.72
CA LEU A 137 -9.61 11.11 0.73
C LEU A 137 -8.53 10.11 1.20
N PRO A 138 -8.91 8.97 1.81
CA PRO A 138 -7.93 7.93 2.14
C PRO A 138 -7.27 7.41 0.85
N PHE A 139 -6.00 7.09 0.91
CA PHE A 139 -5.27 6.56 -0.23
C PHE A 139 -4.36 5.40 0.17
N ALA A 140 -4.13 4.49 -0.78
CA ALA A 140 -3.26 3.34 -0.58
C ALA A 140 -1.96 3.52 -1.36
N LEU A 141 -0.84 3.35 -0.68
CA LEU A 141 0.46 3.20 -1.32
C LEU A 141 0.91 1.75 -1.23
N HIS A 142 1.38 1.24 -2.36
CA HIS A 142 2.06 -0.04 -2.46
C HIS A 142 3.56 0.19 -2.55
N TYR A 143 4.36 -0.65 -1.90
CA TYR A 143 5.81 -0.46 -1.88
C TYR A 143 6.55 -1.56 -2.64
N SER A 144 7.16 -1.18 -3.76
CA SER A 144 8.09 -2.05 -4.48
C SER A 144 9.53 -1.69 -4.15
N ILE A 145 10.47 -2.60 -4.44
CA ILE A 145 11.88 -2.31 -4.14
C ILE A 145 12.39 -1.17 -5.02
N SER A 146 13.19 -0.28 -4.41
CA SER A 146 13.90 0.80 -5.09
C SER A 146 14.76 0.29 -6.25
N ASN A 147 14.91 1.16 -7.26
CA ASN A 147 15.79 0.91 -8.39
C ASN A 147 17.28 1.12 -8.05
N ASN A 148 17.60 2.16 -7.28
CA ASN A 148 18.96 2.68 -7.20
C ASN A 148 19.46 2.85 -5.76
N LYS A 149 18.65 2.51 -4.76
CA LYS A 149 19.00 2.64 -3.35
C LYS A 149 19.01 1.25 -2.68
N PRO A 150 19.93 1.01 -1.73
CA PRO A 150 19.92 -0.22 -0.95
C PRO A 150 18.58 -0.36 -0.21
N ILE A 151 18.17 -1.62 0.02
CA ILE A 151 16.89 -1.94 0.66
C ILE A 151 16.80 -1.29 2.06
N ARG A 152 17.92 -1.28 2.80
CA ARG A 152 18.08 -0.65 4.11
C ARG A 152 19.09 0.47 3.96
N ALA A 153 18.78 1.66 4.45
CA ALA A 153 19.63 2.81 4.20
C ALA A 153 20.36 3.32 5.43
N LEU A 154 19.70 3.73 6.51
CA LEU A 154 20.43 4.09 7.74
C LEU A 154 19.64 3.79 9.01
N LYS A 155 20.40 3.61 10.10
CA LYS A 155 19.95 3.81 11.48
C LYS A 155 20.14 5.29 11.81
N SER A 156 19.08 6.00 12.18
CA SER A 156 19.19 7.31 12.84
C SER A 156 18.96 7.07 14.32
N LYS A 157 20.02 7.14 15.14
CA LYS A 157 19.99 6.76 16.57
C LYS A 157 19.48 5.31 16.77
N PHE A 158 18.15 5.13 16.88
CA PHE A 158 17.45 3.85 17.06
C PHE A 158 16.36 3.58 15.99
N GLU A 159 16.18 4.46 15.00
CA GLU A 159 15.13 4.35 13.97
C GLU A 159 15.68 3.77 12.67
N TYR A 160 14.97 2.77 12.13
CA TYR A 160 15.27 2.14 10.85
C TYR A 160 14.35 2.67 9.75
N TYR A 161 14.94 3.01 8.61
CA TYR A 161 14.19 3.32 7.41
C TYR A 161 14.64 2.50 6.20
N TYR A 162 13.68 2.31 5.29
CA TYR A 162 13.84 1.57 4.05
C TYR A 162 13.57 2.48 2.87
N PHE A 163 14.29 2.26 1.77
CA PHE A 163 13.95 2.88 0.49
C PHE A 163 13.09 1.93 -0.35
N ARG A 164 11.97 2.46 -0.84
CA ARG A 164 11.02 1.76 -1.71
C ARG A 164 10.55 2.68 -2.82
N ASN A 165 10.02 2.14 -3.90
CA ASN A 165 9.20 2.95 -4.79
C ASN A 165 7.78 2.90 -4.25
N SER A 166 7.19 4.07 -4.04
CA SER A 166 5.78 4.25 -3.73
C SER A 166 4.96 4.15 -5.00
N ASN A 167 3.97 3.27 -4.99
CA ASN A 167 3.07 3.02 -6.11
C ASN A 167 1.64 3.29 -5.65
N PHE A 168 1.05 4.38 -6.13
CA PHE A 168 -0.30 4.78 -5.78
C PHE A 168 -1.33 3.86 -6.47
N SER A 169 -2.30 3.37 -5.70
CA SER A 169 -3.48 2.68 -6.21
C SER A 169 -4.73 3.40 -5.77
N LYS A 170 -5.64 3.65 -6.73
CA LYS A 170 -6.94 4.25 -6.44
C LYS A 170 -7.79 3.25 -5.66
N ILE A 171 -8.42 3.74 -4.60
CA ILE A 171 -9.49 3.05 -3.89
C ILE A 171 -10.80 3.37 -4.63
N PRO A 172 -11.36 2.43 -5.43
CA PRO A 172 -12.61 2.65 -6.16
C PRO A 172 -13.83 2.93 -5.28
N ASN A 173 -13.88 2.35 -4.08
CA ASN A 173 -14.95 2.59 -3.10
C ASN A 173 -14.43 2.38 -1.68
N TRP A 174 -15.13 2.97 -0.71
CA TRP A 174 -14.74 2.92 0.71
C TRP A 174 -15.40 1.78 1.48
N ASN A 175 -15.84 0.73 0.76
CA ASN A 175 -16.36 -0.48 1.38
C ASN A 175 -15.19 -1.20 2.07
N ILE A 176 -15.45 -1.70 3.27
CA ILE A 176 -14.46 -2.40 4.08
C ILE A 176 -14.60 -3.90 3.83
N LEU A 177 -13.52 -4.50 3.34
CA LEU A 177 -13.35 -5.94 3.25
C LEU A 177 -12.59 -6.45 4.48
N CYS A 178 -13.21 -7.38 5.19
CA CYS A 178 -12.58 -8.13 6.27
C CYS A 178 -11.96 -9.42 5.72
N THR A 179 -10.66 -9.63 5.93
CA THR A 179 -9.89 -10.78 5.44
C THR A 179 -8.86 -11.21 6.47
N GLU A 180 -8.40 -12.45 6.37
CA GLU A 180 -7.23 -12.92 7.10
C GLU A 180 -6.01 -12.88 6.17
N PHE A 181 -4.89 -12.38 6.67
CA PHE A 181 -3.63 -12.31 5.93
C PHE A 181 -2.44 -12.38 6.87
N ASN A 182 -1.47 -13.26 6.58
CA ASN A 182 -0.29 -13.48 7.42
C ASN A 182 -0.62 -13.71 8.91
N GLY A 183 -1.71 -14.44 9.20
CA GLY A 183 -2.16 -14.71 10.57
C GLY A 183 -2.96 -13.60 11.25
N PHE A 184 -3.18 -12.45 10.58
CA PHE A 184 -3.95 -11.34 11.14
C PHE A 184 -5.33 -11.21 10.51
N LYS A 185 -6.36 -10.99 11.34
CA LYS A 185 -7.70 -10.51 10.93
C LYS A 185 -7.62 -9.01 10.67
N ILE A 186 -7.59 -8.65 9.40
CA ILE A 186 -7.43 -7.28 8.94
C ILE A 186 -8.65 -6.79 8.15
N ALA A 187 -8.98 -5.53 8.33
CA ALA A 187 -9.95 -4.80 7.54
C ALA A 187 -9.21 -3.92 6.52
N ARG A 188 -9.68 -3.88 5.27
CA ARG A 188 -9.05 -3.11 4.20
C ARG A 188 -10.08 -2.44 3.30
N PHE A 189 -9.74 -1.29 2.73
CA PHE A 189 -10.55 -0.73 1.65
C PHE A 189 -10.48 -1.61 0.40
N TYR A 190 -11.53 -1.58 -0.43
CA TYR A 190 -11.48 -2.26 -1.72
C TYR A 190 -10.54 -1.50 -2.67
N ASP A 191 -9.31 -1.98 -2.83
CA ASP A 191 -8.35 -1.45 -3.80
C ASP A 191 -7.85 -2.53 -4.77
N LYS A 192 -7.57 -2.11 -6.01
CA LYS A 192 -7.00 -3.01 -7.01
C LYS A 192 -5.53 -3.25 -6.68
N ASN A 193 -5.14 -4.52 -6.67
CA ASN A 193 -3.74 -4.93 -6.52
C ASN A 193 -2.89 -4.30 -7.63
N ILE A 194 -1.85 -3.56 -7.26
CA ILE A 194 -0.98 -2.82 -8.18
C ILE A 194 -0.33 -3.72 -9.25
N LYS A 195 -0.01 -4.98 -8.90
CA LYS A 195 0.51 -5.98 -9.85
C LYS A 195 -0.52 -6.33 -10.91
N SER A 196 -1.80 -6.41 -10.53
CA SER A 196 -2.88 -6.68 -11.47
C SER A 196 -3.07 -5.53 -12.46
N ILE A 197 -3.04 -4.28 -11.96
CA ILE A 197 -3.14 -3.07 -12.79
C ILE A 197 -1.97 -3.01 -13.79
N LEU A 198 -0.73 -3.17 -13.30
CA LEU A 198 0.46 -3.13 -14.13
C LEU A 198 0.45 -4.24 -15.18
N ARG A 199 0.14 -5.48 -14.78
CA ARG A 199 0.04 -6.62 -15.70
C ARG A 199 -1.00 -6.36 -16.80
N GLY A 200 -2.19 -5.85 -16.47
CA GLY A 200 -3.18 -5.48 -17.47
C GLY A 200 -2.70 -4.38 -18.43
N GLY A 201 -1.87 -3.44 -17.95
CA GLY A 201 -1.20 -2.45 -18.79
C GLY A 201 -0.16 -3.06 -19.74
N ILE A 202 0.65 -4.00 -19.23
CA ILE A 202 1.64 -4.73 -20.01
C ILE A 202 0.96 -5.60 -21.06
N GLU A 203 -0.07 -6.37 -20.70
CA GLU A 203 -0.82 -7.23 -21.63
C GLU A 203 -1.45 -6.43 -22.76
N ARG A 204 -2.08 -5.27 -22.46
CA ARG A 204 -2.60 -4.37 -23.50
C ARG A 204 -1.49 -3.90 -24.45
N THR A 205 -0.31 -3.61 -23.92
CA THR A 205 0.85 -3.23 -24.73
C THR A 205 1.28 -4.38 -25.63
N LEU A 206 1.39 -5.61 -25.11
CA LEU A 206 1.74 -6.81 -25.89
C LEU A 206 0.72 -7.07 -27.01
N ARG A 207 -0.58 -7.04 -26.71
CA ARG A 207 -1.66 -7.22 -27.69
C ARG A 207 -1.61 -6.18 -28.81
N LYS A 208 -1.27 -4.92 -28.50
CA LYS A 208 -1.11 -3.87 -29.52
C LYS A 208 0.03 -4.19 -30.50
N TYR A 209 1.13 -4.76 -30.02
CA TYR A 209 2.23 -5.19 -30.90
C TYR A 209 1.83 -6.35 -31.81
N ILE A 210 1.04 -7.31 -31.33
CA ILE A 210 0.52 -8.42 -32.13
C ILE A 210 -0.40 -7.90 -33.25
N ARG A 211 -1.33 -7.00 -32.90
CA ARG A 211 -2.30 -6.45 -33.87
C ARG A 211 -1.65 -5.58 -34.95
N ASN A 212 -0.71 -4.72 -34.57
CA ASN A 212 -0.17 -3.72 -35.49
C ASN A 212 0.98 -4.25 -36.37
N LYS A 213 1.41 -5.50 -36.18
CA LYS A 213 2.54 -6.08 -36.91
C LYS A 213 2.26 -7.54 -37.22
N SER A 214 1.64 -7.78 -38.38
CA SER A 214 1.61 -9.10 -38.99
C SER A 214 3.06 -9.64 -38.99
N ASN A 215 3.28 -10.82 -38.42
CA ASN A 215 4.58 -11.48 -38.24
C ASN A 215 5.48 -11.04 -37.07
N PHE A 216 4.97 -10.32 -36.06
CA PHE A 216 5.75 -10.03 -34.85
C PHE A 216 5.90 -11.26 -33.94
N ASN A 217 7.00 -12.00 -34.10
CA ASN A 217 7.31 -13.16 -33.24
C ASN A 217 8.05 -12.72 -31.95
N PHE A 218 7.43 -12.93 -30.78
CA PHE A 218 8.04 -12.64 -29.48
C PHE A 218 9.17 -13.62 -29.08
N GLN A 219 9.20 -14.85 -29.56
CA GLN A 219 10.29 -15.80 -29.29
C GLN A 219 11.62 -15.27 -29.83
N LYS A 220 11.61 -14.41 -30.86
CA LYS A 220 12.82 -13.72 -31.32
C LYS A 220 13.34 -12.76 -30.23
N LYS A 221 14.56 -13.02 -29.75
CA LYS A 221 15.27 -12.22 -28.74
C LYS A 221 15.22 -10.71 -28.98
N ARG A 222 15.44 -10.26 -30.23
CA ARG A 222 15.41 -8.84 -30.62
C ARG A 222 14.04 -8.20 -30.39
N ASN A 223 12.97 -8.94 -30.70
CA ASN A 223 11.59 -8.49 -30.60
C ASN A 223 11.16 -8.36 -29.14
N THR A 224 11.33 -9.41 -28.33
CA THR A 224 11.05 -9.36 -26.89
C THR A 224 11.85 -8.26 -26.20
N LYS A 225 13.16 -8.11 -26.51
CA LYS A 225 13.99 -7.03 -25.95
C LYS A 225 13.45 -5.64 -26.32
N LYS A 226 13.02 -5.43 -27.57
CA LYS A 226 12.46 -4.14 -28.03
C LYS A 226 11.19 -3.79 -27.26
N VAL A 227 10.26 -4.73 -27.15
CA VAL A 227 8.98 -4.53 -26.46
C VAL A 227 9.20 -4.35 -24.96
N PHE A 228 10.09 -5.13 -24.36
CA PHE A 228 10.40 -5.00 -22.94
C PHE A 228 11.03 -3.65 -22.60
N LYS A 229 11.97 -3.16 -23.43
CA LYS A 229 12.50 -1.79 -23.29
C LYS A 229 11.40 -0.73 -23.39
N TYR A 230 10.45 -0.90 -24.30
CA TYR A 230 9.31 0.01 -24.44
C TYR A 230 8.43 0.00 -23.18
N ILE A 231 8.11 -1.19 -22.66
CA ILE A 231 7.35 -1.36 -21.41
C ILE A 231 8.08 -0.68 -20.24
N ILE A 232 9.39 -0.91 -20.09
CA ILE A 232 10.19 -0.24 -19.06
C ILE A 232 10.07 1.28 -19.20
N ARG A 233 10.29 1.84 -20.40
CA ARG A 233 10.19 3.30 -20.61
C ARG A 233 8.82 3.85 -20.21
N LYS A 234 7.75 3.13 -20.56
CA LYS A 234 6.36 3.52 -20.31
C LYS A 234 5.98 3.47 -18.83
N TYR A 235 6.47 2.49 -18.08
CA TYR A 235 5.98 2.20 -16.72
C TYR A 235 7.01 2.46 -15.60
N LYS A 236 8.30 2.66 -15.90
CA LYS A 236 9.36 2.72 -14.87
C LYS A 236 9.17 3.82 -13.84
N THR A 237 8.61 4.96 -14.24
CA THR A 237 8.41 6.13 -13.38
C THR A 237 7.29 5.88 -12.36
N SER A 238 6.27 5.11 -12.76
CA SER A 238 5.12 4.81 -11.92
C SER A 238 5.33 3.58 -11.04
N TYR A 239 5.98 2.54 -11.56
CA TYR A 239 5.99 1.20 -10.93
C TYR A 239 7.37 0.73 -10.46
N GLY A 240 8.45 1.39 -10.89
CA GLY A 240 9.80 0.87 -10.71
C GLY A 240 10.10 -0.34 -11.59
N ILE A 241 11.38 -0.59 -11.86
CA ILE A 241 11.79 -1.66 -12.78
C ILE A 241 11.59 -3.06 -12.17
N PRO A 242 11.85 -3.31 -10.88
CA PRO A 242 11.64 -4.63 -10.28
C PRO A 242 10.20 -5.15 -10.43
N LEU A 243 9.20 -4.29 -10.18
CA LEU A 243 7.79 -4.68 -10.30
C LEU A 243 7.39 -4.97 -11.75
N ILE A 244 7.94 -4.20 -12.70
CA ILE A 244 7.76 -4.42 -14.14
C ILE A 244 8.33 -5.76 -14.56
N ILE A 245 9.55 -6.10 -14.12
CA ILE A 245 10.17 -7.39 -14.42
C ILE A 245 9.34 -8.53 -13.85
N GLU A 246 8.90 -8.42 -12.59
CA GLU A 246 8.05 -9.44 -11.96
C GLU A 246 6.77 -9.68 -12.76
N CYS A 247 6.07 -8.60 -13.15
CA CYS A 247 4.83 -8.70 -13.92
C CYS A 247 5.07 -9.22 -15.33
N PHE A 248 6.18 -8.84 -15.98
CA PHE A 248 6.54 -9.31 -17.32
C PHE A 248 6.92 -10.79 -17.32
N ASN A 249 7.62 -11.27 -16.28
CA ASN A 249 8.00 -12.67 -16.15
C ASN A 249 6.78 -13.60 -16.09
N ARG A 250 5.71 -13.18 -15.41
CA ARG A 250 4.44 -13.94 -15.35
C ARG A 250 3.71 -14.04 -16.70
N LEU A 251 4.15 -13.31 -17.72
CA LEU A 251 3.54 -13.28 -19.05
C LEU A 251 4.37 -14.05 -20.10
N VAL A 252 5.51 -14.63 -19.71
CA VAL A 252 6.44 -15.32 -20.63
C VAL A 252 5.73 -16.43 -21.40
N ASN A 253 5.13 -17.38 -20.69
CA ASN A 253 4.46 -18.53 -21.32
C ASN A 253 3.21 -18.09 -22.09
N ARG A 254 2.43 -17.15 -21.54
CA ARG A 254 1.18 -16.69 -22.15
C ARG A 254 1.37 -16.02 -23.51
N TYR A 255 2.50 -15.35 -23.72
CA TYR A 255 2.78 -14.57 -24.93
C TYR A 255 4.00 -15.11 -25.72
N ASN A 256 4.49 -16.31 -25.40
CA ASN A 256 5.68 -16.92 -25.99
C ASN A 256 6.87 -15.93 -26.03
N LEU A 257 7.10 -15.22 -24.92
CA LEU A 257 8.20 -14.26 -24.81
C LEU A 257 9.53 -14.99 -24.71
N ASN A 258 10.60 -14.40 -25.24
CA ASN A 258 11.93 -14.98 -25.11
C ASN A 258 12.41 -14.94 -23.65
N GLU A 259 12.39 -16.08 -22.97
CA GLU A 259 12.70 -16.21 -21.54
C GLU A 259 14.11 -15.70 -21.19
N ARG A 260 15.12 -15.98 -22.04
CA ARG A 260 16.51 -15.51 -21.83
C ARG A 260 16.61 -13.98 -21.69
N ILE A 261 15.72 -13.22 -22.33
CA ILE A 261 15.67 -11.77 -22.11
C ILE A 261 15.19 -11.45 -20.71
N VAL A 262 14.11 -12.09 -20.26
CA VAL A 262 13.53 -11.82 -18.94
C VAL A 262 14.50 -12.22 -17.82
N GLU A 263 15.13 -13.39 -17.94
CA GLU A 263 16.18 -13.83 -17.05
C GLU A 263 17.37 -12.88 -17.00
N ARG A 264 17.83 -12.38 -18.16
CA ARG A 264 18.94 -11.41 -18.21
C ARG A 264 18.60 -10.14 -17.42
N TYR A 265 17.39 -9.64 -17.54
CA TYR A 265 16.96 -8.46 -16.78
C TYR A 265 16.77 -8.79 -15.29
N ASN A 266 16.23 -9.96 -14.95
CA ASN A 266 16.16 -10.46 -13.57
C ASN A 266 17.55 -10.54 -12.92
N ARG A 267 18.53 -11.16 -13.59
CA ARG A 267 19.91 -11.28 -13.10
C ARG A 267 20.56 -9.92 -12.92
N LYS A 268 20.50 -9.04 -13.92
CA LYS A 268 21.05 -7.68 -13.84
C LYS A 268 20.52 -6.92 -12.62
N TRP A 269 19.26 -7.14 -12.26
CA TRP A 269 18.65 -6.52 -11.09
C TRP A 269 18.98 -7.18 -9.75
N ARG A 270 19.17 -8.50 -9.72
CA ARG A 270 19.59 -9.22 -8.50
C ARG A 270 21.06 -8.97 -8.15
N TYR A 271 21.93 -8.80 -9.15
CA TYR A 271 23.36 -8.54 -8.94
C TYR A 271 23.64 -7.14 -8.38
N ASN A 272 22.88 -6.12 -8.78
CA ASN A 272 22.98 -4.75 -8.24
C ASN A 272 22.48 -4.59 -6.79
N ARG A 273 22.35 -5.70 -6.04
CA ARG A 273 21.77 -5.77 -4.68
C ARG A 273 22.63 -6.52 -3.66
N LYS A 274 23.70 -7.19 -4.09
CA LYS A 274 24.79 -7.57 -3.20
C LYS A 274 25.66 -6.33 -2.99
#